data_AF-A0A537UX68-F1
#
_entry.id   AF-A0A537UX68-F1
#
_cell.length_a   1.000
_cell.length_b   1.000
_cell.length_c   1.000
_cell.angle_alpha   90.00
_cell.angle_beta   90.00
_cell.angle_gamma   90.00
#
_symmetry.space_group_name_H-M   'P 1'
#
loop_
_entity.id
_entity.type
_entity.pdbx_description
1 polymer ?
#
loop_
_entity_poly.entity_id
_entity_poly.type
_entity_poly.pdbx_seq_one_letter_code
_entity_poly.pdbx_strand_id
1 'polypeptide(L)'
;MAEQGRAQGRTQGYAGTWPPRGAAPAGSIAPSGLSAWSSLIDKLRTWIRAEAGAGRLLPWVPVAFGTGIALYFTADREPVLSVVAVVAIGLCAAAFLLRRQKIFPVAVMIAAIAAGFAIATWKTARVAHGVLARPMYSVSLSGFVQTRDIRERTDRFVLRVAHMESPRSQIKLERVRLSVRKGTAPAVGSFVELKARLQPPLAPLRPGSYDFGRDMYFQGIGASGFVTGVIKTVEAPGSGGLSLRYAAFMQGLRDAIDARIRTALDGDRRAIATALLTGRRDAISPPVNDAMFISGLGHVLSISGYHMAVVAGVVFFAVRALLA
;
A
#
# COMPACT_ATOMS: atom_id res chain seq x y z
N MET A 1 -76.58 17.46 -43.04
CA MET A 1 -77.55 18.28 -42.29
C MET A 1 -77.01 18.43 -40.88
N ALA A 2 -76.80 19.68 -40.45
CA ALA A 2 -76.58 20.18 -39.09
C ALA A 2 -75.33 19.76 -38.30
N GLU A 3 -74.44 20.74 -38.12
CA GLU A 3 -73.57 20.94 -36.96
C GLU A 3 -74.36 21.17 -35.65
N GLN A 4 -73.69 20.92 -34.52
CA GLN A 4 -73.64 21.66 -33.23
C GLN A 4 -73.27 20.64 -32.13
N GLY A 5 -72.35 20.82 -31.17
CA GLY A 5 -71.52 21.92 -30.71
C GLY A 5 -71.28 21.79 -29.19
N ARG A 6 -70.00 21.75 -28.74
CA ARG A 6 -69.43 22.03 -27.38
C ARG A 6 -69.71 21.02 -26.25
N ALA A 7 -68.87 20.75 -25.24
CA ALA A 7 -67.49 21.05 -24.77
C ALA A 7 -67.15 19.91 -23.73
N GLN A 8 -65.95 19.59 -23.24
CA GLN A 8 -65.00 20.37 -22.42
C GLN A 8 -63.77 19.48 -22.08
N GLY A 9 -62.66 20.12 -21.70
CA GLY A 9 -61.28 19.63 -21.62
C GLY A 9 -60.95 18.37 -20.82
N ARG A 10 -60.00 17.59 -21.36
CA ARG A 10 -59.11 16.67 -20.62
C ARG A 10 -57.73 17.30 -20.52
N THR A 11 -57.34 17.73 -19.33
CA THR A 11 -55.97 18.13 -18.99
C THR A 11 -55.22 16.92 -18.45
N GLN A 12 -54.38 16.30 -19.27
CA GLN A 12 -53.25 15.50 -18.77
C GLN A 12 -52.04 16.43 -18.69
N GLY A 13 -51.63 16.77 -17.46
CA GLY A 13 -50.40 17.50 -17.21
C GLY A 13 -49.20 16.61 -17.42
N TYR A 14 -48.37 16.92 -18.41
CA TYR A 14 -47.03 16.37 -18.56
C TYR A 14 -46.03 17.42 -18.05
N ALA A 15 -45.28 17.08 -17.00
CA ALA A 15 -44.22 17.95 -16.48
C ALA A 15 -43.04 17.93 -17.47
N GLY A 16 -42.76 19.08 -18.09
CA GLY A 16 -41.67 19.23 -19.04
C GLY A 16 -40.30 19.32 -18.34
N THR A 17 -39.31 18.59 -18.84
CA THR A 17 -37.90 18.83 -18.54
C THR A 17 -37.34 19.87 -19.51
N TRP A 18 -36.74 20.91 -18.95
CA TRP A 18 -36.01 21.99 -19.63
C TRP A 18 -34.56 21.58 -19.90
N PRO A 19 -33.89 22.00 -21.01
CA PRO A 19 -34.38 22.74 -22.17
C PRO A 19 -34.45 21.91 -23.50
N PRO A 20 -35.11 22.45 -24.53
CA PRO A 20 -35.31 21.84 -25.84
C PRO A 20 -34.16 22.10 -26.83
N ARG A 21 -34.13 21.28 -27.88
CA ARG A 21 -33.12 21.21 -28.96
C ARG A 21 -32.81 22.55 -29.62
N GLY A 22 -31.55 22.98 -29.48
CA GLY A 22 -30.79 23.53 -30.60
C GLY A 22 -29.84 22.44 -31.08
N ALA A 23 -30.07 21.88 -32.27
CA ALA A 23 -29.14 20.94 -32.88
C ALA A 23 -27.83 21.70 -33.19
N ALA A 24 -26.85 21.62 -32.29
CA ALA A 24 -25.48 21.95 -32.64
C ALA A 24 -25.05 20.95 -33.72
N PRO A 25 -24.53 21.40 -34.88
CA PRO A 25 -23.95 20.47 -35.83
C PRO A 25 -22.85 19.72 -35.09
N ALA A 26 -22.87 18.40 -35.17
CA ALA A 26 -21.77 17.56 -34.72
C ALA A 26 -20.54 17.90 -35.58
N GLY A 27 -19.83 18.94 -35.18
CA GLY A 27 -18.50 19.24 -35.67
C GLY A 27 -17.65 18.01 -35.36
N SER A 28 -17.26 17.31 -36.43
CA SER A 28 -16.33 16.21 -36.42
C SER A 28 -15.16 16.48 -35.47
N ILE A 29 -15.13 15.82 -34.32
CA ILE A 29 -13.91 15.71 -33.52
C ILE A 29 -13.07 14.61 -34.17
N ALA A 30 -12.56 14.92 -35.36
CA ALA A 30 -11.34 14.32 -35.87
C ALA A 30 -10.26 15.38 -35.65
N PRO A 31 -9.35 15.24 -34.67
CA PRO A 31 -8.26 16.19 -34.49
C PRO A 31 -7.26 15.97 -35.63
N SER A 32 -7.55 16.52 -36.81
CA SER A 32 -6.62 16.62 -37.90
C SER A 32 -5.84 17.93 -37.77
N GLY A 33 -4.64 17.86 -37.21
CA GLY A 33 -3.62 18.88 -37.44
C GLY A 33 -2.84 19.38 -36.22
N LEU A 34 -1.65 19.91 -36.54
CA LEU A 34 -0.67 20.55 -35.65
C LEU A 34 -1.25 21.73 -34.80
N SER A 35 -2.43 22.24 -35.15
CA SER A 35 -3.12 23.34 -34.45
C SER A 35 -3.81 22.92 -33.14
N ALA A 36 -4.26 21.67 -33.02
CA ALA A 36 -4.76 21.15 -31.75
C ALA A 36 -3.62 21.06 -30.71
N TRP A 37 -2.43 20.68 -31.18
CA TRP A 37 -1.21 20.64 -30.37
C TRP A 37 -0.75 22.03 -29.93
N SER A 38 -0.82 23.06 -30.78
CA SER A 38 -0.48 24.42 -30.37
C SER A 38 -1.45 24.96 -29.32
N SER A 39 -2.75 24.69 -29.46
CA SER A 39 -3.77 25.08 -28.47
C SER A 39 -3.59 24.40 -27.11
N LEU A 40 -3.11 23.15 -27.11
CA LEU A 40 -2.80 22.40 -25.89
C LEU A 40 -1.52 22.92 -25.23
N ILE A 41 -0.49 23.22 -26.02
CA ILE A 41 0.79 23.77 -25.56
C ILE A 41 0.60 25.15 -24.92
N ASP A 42 -0.22 26.02 -25.51
CA ASP A 42 -0.49 27.34 -24.95
C ASP A 42 -1.35 27.29 -23.69
N LYS A 43 -2.30 26.35 -23.59
CA LYS A 43 -3.00 26.03 -22.34
C LYS A 43 -2.05 25.51 -21.25
N LEU A 44 -1.14 24.59 -21.61
CA LEU A 44 -0.11 24.11 -20.68
C LEU A 44 0.80 25.24 -20.21
N ARG A 45 1.23 26.14 -21.10
CA ARG A 45 2.06 27.30 -20.74
C ARG A 45 1.34 28.27 -19.81
N THR A 46 0.06 28.52 -20.04
CA THR A 46 -0.74 29.38 -19.15
C THR A 46 -0.94 28.74 -17.79
N TRP A 47 -1.22 27.42 -17.73
CA TRP A 47 -1.29 26.69 -16.46
C TRP A 47 0.05 26.68 -15.72
N ILE A 48 1.16 26.42 -16.41
CA ILE A 48 2.51 26.45 -15.81
C ILE A 48 2.85 27.84 -15.27
N ARG A 49 2.52 28.92 -15.99
CA ARG A 49 2.74 30.30 -15.51
C ARG A 49 1.86 30.64 -14.31
N ALA A 50 0.60 30.24 -14.32
CA ALA A 50 -0.33 30.45 -13.21
C ALA A 50 0.14 29.71 -11.94
N GLU A 51 0.61 28.47 -12.11
CA GLU A 51 1.14 27.64 -11.01
C GLU A 51 2.44 28.22 -10.44
N ALA A 52 3.37 28.64 -11.32
CA ALA A 52 4.65 29.24 -10.93
C ALA A 52 4.46 30.59 -10.22
N GLY A 53 3.47 31.40 -10.64
CA GLY A 53 3.14 32.69 -10.03
C GLY A 53 2.54 32.59 -8.62
N ALA A 54 1.85 31.48 -8.32
CA ALA A 54 1.20 31.26 -7.02
C ALA A 54 2.13 30.67 -5.94
N GLY A 55 3.40 30.35 -6.26
CA GLY A 55 4.33 29.66 -5.35
C GLY A 55 3.87 28.24 -4.96
N ARG A 56 2.78 27.76 -5.56
CA ARG A 56 2.12 26.49 -5.28
C ARG A 56 2.54 25.50 -6.36
N LEU A 57 3.83 25.25 -6.48
CA LEU A 57 4.33 24.23 -7.40
C LEU A 57 3.71 22.90 -6.97
N LEU A 58 2.80 22.35 -7.79
CA LEU A 58 2.48 20.92 -7.77
C LEU A 58 3.81 20.16 -7.52
N PRO A 59 3.88 19.17 -6.63
CA PRO A 59 5.14 18.55 -6.23
C PRO A 59 5.68 17.64 -7.36
N TRP A 60 6.11 18.24 -8.46
CA TRP A 60 6.61 17.60 -9.66
C TRP A 60 7.89 16.82 -9.38
N VAL A 61 8.69 17.26 -8.41
CA VAL A 61 9.89 16.52 -7.97
C VAL A 61 9.50 15.16 -7.35
N PRO A 62 8.58 15.08 -6.37
CA PRO A 62 8.01 13.80 -5.93
C PRO A 62 7.37 12.97 -7.03
N VAL A 63 6.67 13.58 -7.99
CA VAL A 63 6.10 12.86 -9.14
C VAL A 63 7.20 12.24 -10.00
N ALA A 64 8.22 13.01 -10.37
CA ALA A 64 9.38 12.54 -11.12
C ALA A 64 10.12 11.41 -10.39
N PHE A 65 10.34 11.57 -9.09
CA PHE A 65 10.93 10.54 -8.25
C PHE A 65 10.08 9.25 -8.23
N GLY A 66 8.77 9.39 -8.07
CA GLY A 66 7.82 8.27 -8.14
C GLY A 66 7.83 7.58 -9.51
N THR A 67 7.94 8.33 -10.59
CA THR A 67 8.11 7.78 -11.95
C THR A 67 9.39 6.97 -12.07
N GLY A 68 10.50 7.44 -11.48
CA GLY A 68 11.75 6.66 -11.42
C GLY A 68 11.59 5.31 -10.72
N ILE A 69 10.86 5.29 -9.60
CA ILE A 69 10.51 4.04 -8.90
C ILE A 69 9.64 3.14 -9.79
N ALA A 70 8.65 3.70 -10.49
CA ALA A 70 7.79 2.93 -11.39
C ALA A 70 8.58 2.29 -12.54
N LEU A 71 9.52 3.04 -13.14
CA LEU A 71 10.40 2.56 -14.20
C LEU A 71 11.29 1.40 -13.74
N TYR A 72 11.75 1.40 -12.48
CA TYR A 72 12.48 0.27 -11.90
C TYR A 72 11.66 -1.03 -11.99
N PHE A 73 10.36 -0.98 -11.68
CA PHE A 73 9.49 -2.16 -11.74
C PHE A 73 9.11 -2.60 -13.16
N THR A 74 9.46 -1.82 -14.18
CA THR A 74 9.30 -2.20 -15.60
C THR A 74 10.56 -2.84 -16.18
N ALA A 75 11.67 -2.86 -15.44
CA ALA A 75 12.92 -3.45 -15.92
C ALA A 75 12.83 -4.98 -15.96
N ASP A 76 13.21 -5.58 -17.09
CA ASP A 76 13.21 -7.05 -17.28
C ASP A 76 14.26 -7.78 -16.44
N ARG A 77 15.30 -7.05 -16.00
CA ARG A 77 16.42 -7.58 -15.24
C ARG A 77 16.75 -6.65 -14.08
N GLU A 78 17.29 -7.24 -13.01
CA GLU A 78 17.77 -6.48 -11.86
C GLU A 78 18.89 -5.50 -12.29
N PRO A 79 18.69 -4.18 -12.10
CA PRO A 79 19.70 -3.18 -12.42
C PRO A 79 20.95 -3.33 -11.55
N VAL A 80 22.11 -3.08 -12.15
CA VAL A 80 23.39 -3.08 -11.42
C VAL A 80 23.46 -1.82 -10.55
N LEU A 81 23.43 -2.00 -9.23
CA LEU A 81 23.36 -0.90 -8.26
C LEU A 81 24.47 0.15 -8.44
N SER A 82 25.71 -0.28 -8.72
CA SER A 82 26.84 0.65 -8.89
C SER A 82 26.64 1.58 -10.08
N VAL A 83 26.20 1.05 -11.23
CA VAL A 83 25.94 1.82 -12.44
C VAL A 83 24.83 2.84 -12.18
N VAL A 84 23.72 2.37 -11.60
CA VAL A 84 22.56 3.22 -11.33
C VAL A 84 22.90 4.32 -10.32
N ALA A 85 23.66 4.00 -9.28
CA ALA A 85 24.09 4.97 -8.28
C ALA A 85 25.01 6.05 -8.88
N VAL A 86 25.99 5.67 -9.70
CA VAL A 86 26.89 6.62 -10.37
C VAL A 86 26.11 7.55 -11.31
N VAL A 87 25.18 7.02 -12.10
CA VAL A 87 24.33 7.82 -13.00
C VAL A 87 23.46 8.79 -12.21
N ALA A 88 22.80 8.34 -11.14
CA ALA A 88 21.96 9.20 -10.32
C ALA A 88 22.77 10.32 -9.63
N ILE A 89 23.94 10.00 -9.07
CA ILE A 89 24.84 10.98 -8.46
C ILE A 89 25.33 11.98 -9.51
N GLY A 90 25.74 11.52 -10.70
CA GLY A 90 26.18 12.38 -11.79
C GLY A 90 25.10 13.33 -12.27
N LEU A 91 23.86 12.86 -12.41
CA LEU A 91 22.72 13.70 -12.80
C LEU A 91 22.33 14.70 -11.72
N CYS A 92 22.38 14.32 -10.44
CA CYS A 92 22.19 15.24 -9.32
C CYS A 92 23.28 16.32 -9.28
N ALA A 93 24.55 15.95 -9.50
CA ALA A 93 25.66 16.89 -9.57
C ALA A 93 25.51 17.85 -10.76
N ALA A 94 25.12 17.33 -11.94
CA ALA A 94 24.84 18.16 -13.11
C ALA A 94 23.69 19.14 -12.85
N ALA A 95 22.59 18.69 -12.25
CA ALA A 95 21.48 19.57 -11.87
C ALA A 95 21.93 20.66 -10.89
N PHE A 96 22.79 20.34 -9.92
CA PHE A 96 23.36 21.32 -8.99
C PHE A 96 24.26 22.35 -9.69
N LEU A 97 25.14 21.92 -10.60
CA LEU A 97 26.00 22.83 -11.37
C LEU A 97 25.17 23.74 -12.29
N LEU A 98 24.06 23.23 -12.83
CA LEU A 98 23.13 23.96 -13.69
C LEU A 98 22.11 24.83 -12.93
N ARG A 99 22.20 24.96 -11.60
CA ARG A 99 21.22 25.69 -10.76
C ARG A 99 20.95 27.15 -11.13
N ARG A 100 21.88 27.80 -11.83
CA ARG A 100 21.74 29.19 -12.30
C ARG A 100 21.25 29.30 -13.75
N GLN A 101 21.07 28.17 -14.44
CA GLN A 101 20.71 28.11 -15.84
C GLN A 101 19.19 27.92 -16.01
N LYS A 102 18.65 28.37 -17.15
CA LYS A 102 17.22 28.21 -17.49
C LYS A 102 16.78 26.74 -17.59
N ILE A 103 17.72 25.82 -17.82
CA ILE A 103 17.45 24.38 -17.91
C ILE A 103 17.37 23.66 -16.55
N PHE A 104 17.62 24.37 -15.45
CA PHE A 104 17.63 23.80 -14.11
C PHE A 104 16.38 22.97 -13.77
N PRO A 105 15.14 23.42 -14.04
CA PRO A 105 13.96 22.63 -13.69
C PRO A 105 13.93 21.27 -14.41
N VAL A 106 14.33 21.23 -15.69
CA VAL A 106 14.40 19.98 -16.46
C VAL A 106 15.50 19.08 -15.91
N ALA A 107 16.68 19.63 -15.62
CA ALA A 107 17.79 18.89 -15.03
C ALA A 107 17.41 18.26 -13.68
N VAL A 108 16.68 19.00 -12.82
CA VAL A 108 16.17 18.50 -11.54
C VAL A 108 15.16 17.38 -11.74
N MET A 109 14.26 17.48 -12.73
CA MET A 109 13.28 16.43 -13.01
C MET A 109 13.95 15.13 -13.47
N ILE A 110 14.94 15.22 -14.36
CA ILE A 110 15.72 14.06 -14.82
C ILE A 110 16.50 13.45 -13.64
N ALA A 111 17.14 14.29 -12.83
CA ALA A 111 17.85 13.85 -11.63
C ALA A 111 16.91 13.18 -10.62
N ALA A 112 15.70 13.70 -10.43
CA ALA A 112 14.69 13.12 -9.55
C ALA A 112 14.24 11.72 -10.03
N ILE A 113 13.99 11.54 -11.33
CA ILE A 113 13.69 10.22 -11.92
C ILE A 113 14.84 9.24 -11.66
N ALA A 114 16.08 9.65 -11.96
CA ALA A 114 17.25 8.80 -11.75
C ALA A 114 17.45 8.45 -10.27
N ALA A 115 17.25 9.41 -9.36
CA ALA A 115 17.31 9.19 -7.93
C ALA A 115 16.22 8.22 -7.45
N GLY A 116 14.99 8.34 -7.96
CA GLY A 116 13.90 7.40 -7.65
C GLY A 116 14.21 5.97 -8.06
N PHE A 117 14.72 5.81 -9.29
CA PHE A 117 15.16 4.51 -9.81
C PHE A 117 16.32 3.93 -8.99
N ALA A 118 17.30 4.77 -8.60
CA ALA A 118 18.44 4.37 -7.77
C ALA A 118 18.02 3.96 -6.36
N ILE A 119 17.09 4.69 -5.74
CA ILE A 119 16.57 4.35 -4.42
C ILE A 119 15.79 3.04 -4.46
N ALA A 120 14.99 2.78 -5.51
CA ALA A 120 14.31 1.51 -5.70
C ALA A 120 15.32 0.35 -5.83
N THR A 121 16.35 0.53 -6.66
CA THR A 121 17.44 -0.46 -6.84
C THR A 121 18.17 -0.74 -5.51
N TRP A 122 18.55 0.32 -4.78
CA TRP A 122 19.19 0.19 -3.48
C TRP A 122 18.29 -0.51 -2.46
N LYS A 123 17.00 -0.16 -2.44
CA LYS A 123 16.01 -0.77 -1.55
C LYS A 123 15.88 -2.27 -1.82
N THR A 124 15.79 -2.69 -3.08
CA THR A 124 15.74 -4.11 -3.44
C THR A 124 17.00 -4.84 -3.01
N ALA A 125 18.19 -4.28 -3.27
CA ALA A 125 19.46 -4.87 -2.85
C ALA A 125 19.58 -4.99 -1.32
N ARG A 126 19.11 -3.98 -0.58
CA ARG A 126 19.18 -3.95 0.89
C ARG A 126 18.19 -4.90 1.56
N VAL A 127 17.11 -5.26 0.87
CA VAL A 127 16.10 -6.22 1.34
C VAL A 127 16.35 -7.62 0.78
N ALA A 128 17.40 -7.81 -0.04
CA ALA A 128 17.73 -9.11 -0.60
C ALA A 128 17.95 -10.15 0.49
N HIS A 129 17.20 -11.24 0.41
CA HIS A 129 17.22 -12.37 1.33
C HIS A 129 16.90 -13.66 0.55
N GLY A 130 17.17 -14.81 1.18
CA GLY A 130 16.84 -16.10 0.58
C GLY A 130 15.33 -16.27 0.38
N VAL A 131 14.92 -16.53 -0.86
CA VAL A 131 13.53 -16.88 -1.21
C VAL A 131 13.46 -18.36 -1.55
N LEU A 132 12.47 -19.04 -1.00
CA LEU A 132 12.27 -20.45 -1.26
C LEU A 132 11.81 -20.66 -2.71
N ALA A 133 12.55 -21.48 -3.47
CA ALA A 133 12.21 -21.77 -4.87
C ALA A 133 11.28 -22.98 -5.05
N ARG A 134 11.34 -23.96 -4.14
CA ARG A 134 10.56 -25.21 -4.22
C ARG A 134 9.92 -25.53 -2.86
N PRO A 135 8.71 -26.14 -2.84
CA PRO A 135 8.08 -26.54 -1.59
C PRO A 135 8.97 -27.46 -0.76
N MET A 136 9.00 -27.23 0.57
CA MET A 136 9.70 -28.08 1.53
C MET A 136 8.70 -28.66 2.52
N TYR A 137 8.86 -29.95 2.79
CA TYR A 137 7.99 -30.72 3.66
C TYR A 137 8.72 -31.00 4.97
N SER A 138 8.02 -30.82 6.10
CA SER A 138 8.53 -31.17 7.43
C SER A 138 9.85 -30.47 7.81
N VAL A 139 9.89 -29.14 7.68
CA VAL A 139 11.04 -28.31 8.11
C VAL A 139 10.89 -27.98 9.59
N SER A 140 11.93 -28.25 10.39
CA SER A 140 11.99 -27.83 11.79
C SER A 140 12.53 -26.39 11.85
N LEU A 141 11.79 -25.49 12.49
CA LEU A 141 12.13 -24.08 12.61
C LEU A 141 12.12 -23.67 14.08
N SER A 142 13.12 -22.89 14.49
CA SER A 142 13.08 -22.14 15.74
C SER A 142 13.33 -20.66 15.49
N GLY A 143 12.69 -19.79 16.27
CA GLY A 143 12.83 -18.36 16.04
C GLY A 143 11.89 -17.49 16.85
N PHE A 144 11.97 -16.18 16.60
CA PHE A 144 11.18 -15.16 17.29
C PHE A 144 9.93 -14.79 16.50
N VAL A 145 8.79 -14.72 17.17
CA VAL A 145 7.53 -14.24 16.59
C VAL A 145 7.57 -12.72 16.50
N GLN A 146 7.61 -12.15 15.30
CA GLN A 146 7.70 -10.70 15.09
C GLN A 146 6.36 -10.00 14.95
N THR A 147 5.42 -10.64 14.27
CA THR A 147 4.08 -10.09 14.06
C THR A 147 3.07 -11.21 14.15
N ARG A 148 1.89 -10.89 14.67
CA ARG A 148 0.74 -11.77 14.73
C ARG A 148 -0.44 -11.05 14.09
N ASP A 149 -1.05 -11.71 13.13
CA ASP A 149 -2.24 -11.27 12.41
C ASP A 149 -3.36 -12.25 12.72
N ILE A 150 -4.40 -11.78 13.41
CA ILE A 150 -5.59 -12.58 13.72
C ILE A 150 -6.52 -12.40 12.52
N ARG A 151 -7.12 -13.48 12.02
CA ARG A 151 -8.11 -13.38 10.93
C ARG A 151 -9.32 -14.22 11.28
N GLU A 152 -10.40 -14.05 10.52
CA GLU A 152 -11.67 -14.75 10.76
C GLU A 152 -11.51 -16.28 10.83
N ARG A 153 -10.73 -16.87 9.92
CA ARG A 153 -10.61 -18.34 9.76
C ARG A 153 -9.28 -18.92 10.21
N THR A 154 -8.19 -18.17 10.16
CA THR A 154 -6.83 -18.70 10.35
C THR A 154 -5.93 -17.60 10.86
N ASP A 155 -5.22 -17.83 11.95
CA ASP A 155 -4.23 -16.85 12.44
C ASP A 155 -2.95 -17.00 11.62
N ARG A 156 -2.25 -15.89 11.42
CA ARG A 156 -0.96 -15.86 10.75
C ARG A 156 0.05 -15.18 11.65
N PHE A 157 1.29 -15.61 11.56
CA PHE A 157 2.38 -14.91 12.21
C PHE A 157 3.64 -14.96 11.36
N VAL A 158 4.52 -13.98 11.57
CA VAL A 158 5.84 -13.95 10.93
C VAL A 158 6.87 -14.39 11.96
N LEU A 159 7.56 -15.49 11.65
CA LEU A 159 8.67 -16.02 12.42
C LEU A 159 9.97 -15.49 11.83
N ARG A 160 10.78 -14.80 12.62
CA ARG A 160 12.19 -14.56 12.31
C ARG A 160 12.98 -15.79 12.74
N VAL A 161 13.46 -16.53 11.76
CA VAL A 161 14.13 -17.82 11.93
C VAL A 161 15.51 -17.60 12.55
N ALA A 162 15.78 -18.30 13.64
CA ALA A 162 17.09 -18.36 14.29
C ALA A 162 17.81 -19.66 13.91
N HIS A 163 17.09 -20.79 13.93
CA HIS A 163 17.60 -22.07 13.48
C HIS A 163 16.61 -22.72 12.52
N MET A 164 17.15 -23.35 11.48
CA MET A 164 16.37 -24.10 10.50
C MET A 164 17.09 -25.41 10.22
N GLU A 165 16.36 -26.51 10.38
CA GLU A 165 16.84 -27.85 10.06
C GLU A 165 15.94 -28.44 8.97
N SER A 166 16.56 -28.79 7.85
CA SER A 166 15.88 -29.34 6.68
C SER A 166 16.66 -30.53 6.14
N PRO A 167 16.03 -31.70 5.95
CA PRO A 167 16.73 -32.90 5.48
C PRO A 167 17.29 -32.79 4.05
N ARG A 168 16.81 -31.85 3.23
CA ARG A 168 17.04 -31.83 1.77
C ARG A 168 17.56 -30.49 1.21
N SER A 169 17.78 -29.48 2.04
CA SER A 169 18.17 -28.15 1.55
C SER A 169 18.91 -27.33 2.61
N GLN A 170 19.99 -26.68 2.23
CA GLN A 170 20.77 -25.77 3.09
C GLN A 170 20.39 -24.29 2.92
N ILE A 171 19.27 -23.98 2.25
CA ILE A 171 18.82 -22.59 2.11
C ILE A 171 18.50 -22.02 3.50
N LYS A 172 19.11 -20.86 3.80
CA LYS A 172 18.82 -20.09 5.00
C LYS A 172 17.70 -19.10 4.70
N LEU A 173 16.59 -19.24 5.43
CA LEU A 173 15.48 -18.29 5.41
C LEU A 173 15.57 -17.42 6.65
N GLU A 174 15.43 -16.10 6.49
CA GLU A 174 15.47 -15.17 7.62
C GLU A 174 14.09 -14.96 8.26
N ARG A 175 13.06 -14.84 7.43
CA ARG A 175 11.67 -14.65 7.89
C ARG A 175 10.72 -15.52 7.10
N VAL A 176 9.79 -16.13 7.81
CA VAL A 176 8.78 -17.03 7.24
C VAL A 176 7.42 -16.66 7.78
N ARG A 177 6.42 -16.61 6.90
CA ARG A 177 5.03 -16.37 7.28
C ARG A 177 4.31 -17.70 7.44
N LEU A 178 3.82 -17.99 8.63
CA LEU A 178 3.18 -19.25 8.97
C LEU A 178 1.71 -19.04 9.29
N SER A 179 0.87 -19.93 8.78
CA SER A 179 -0.56 -20.00 9.07
C SER A 179 -0.83 -21.11 10.09
N VAL A 180 -1.70 -20.82 11.05
CA VAL A 180 -2.09 -21.74 12.13
C VAL A 180 -3.59 -21.71 12.39
N ARG A 181 -4.08 -22.72 13.09
CA ARG A 181 -5.49 -22.75 13.52
C ARG A 181 -5.80 -21.51 14.35
N LYS A 182 -7.03 -21.01 14.24
CA LYS A 182 -7.48 -19.81 14.95
C LYS A 182 -7.21 -19.92 16.45
N GLY A 183 -6.65 -18.87 17.05
CA GLY A 183 -6.34 -18.82 18.48
C GLY A 183 -5.06 -19.55 18.91
N THR A 184 -4.36 -20.23 18.00
CA THR A 184 -3.13 -20.97 18.32
C THR A 184 -1.85 -20.23 17.94
N ALA A 185 -1.96 -19.00 17.42
CA ALA A 185 -0.79 -18.20 17.08
C ALA A 185 -0.06 -17.74 18.36
N PRO A 186 1.26 -17.99 18.46
CA PRO A 186 2.06 -17.59 19.60
C PRO A 186 2.16 -16.07 19.74
N ALA A 187 2.46 -15.61 20.96
CA ALA A 187 2.56 -14.18 21.27
C ALA A 187 3.74 -13.52 20.56
N VAL A 188 3.59 -12.26 20.15
CA VAL A 188 4.69 -11.47 19.59
C VAL A 188 5.79 -11.31 20.64
N GLY A 189 7.04 -11.53 20.25
CA GLY A 189 8.21 -11.53 21.13
C GLY A 189 8.60 -12.90 21.67
N SER A 190 7.69 -13.89 21.65
CA SER A 190 8.02 -15.24 22.10
C SER A 190 9.00 -15.94 21.15
N PHE A 191 9.83 -16.83 21.72
CA PHE A 191 10.69 -17.73 20.96
C PHE A 191 10.01 -19.11 20.89
N VAL A 192 9.85 -19.62 19.68
CA VAL A 192 9.08 -20.84 19.44
C VAL A 192 9.85 -21.83 18.58
N GLU A 193 9.63 -23.10 18.85
CA GLU A 193 10.07 -24.24 18.05
C GLU A 193 8.86 -24.96 17.46
N LEU A 194 8.91 -25.24 16.17
CA LEU A 194 7.81 -25.87 15.45
C LEU A 194 8.30 -26.61 14.22
N LYS A 195 7.45 -27.48 13.68
CA LYS A 195 7.62 -28.05 12.35
C LYS A 195 6.63 -27.40 11.39
N ALA A 196 7.03 -27.17 10.15
CA ALA A 196 6.19 -26.54 9.15
C ALA A 196 6.38 -27.15 7.76
N ARG A 197 5.35 -27.05 6.92
CA ARG A 197 5.48 -27.19 5.48
C ARG A 197 5.60 -25.80 4.88
N LEU A 198 6.68 -25.58 4.13
CA LEU A 198 6.97 -24.31 3.49
C LEU A 198 6.71 -24.39 1.99
N GLN A 199 6.20 -23.31 1.45
CA GLN A 199 5.91 -23.10 0.04
C GLN A 199 6.58 -21.80 -0.43
N PRO A 200 7.04 -21.78 -1.69
CA PRO A 200 7.50 -20.55 -2.32
C PRO A 200 6.39 -19.49 -2.25
N PRO A 201 6.72 -18.19 -2.15
CA PRO A 201 5.74 -17.13 -2.32
C PRO A 201 4.97 -17.29 -3.64
N LEU A 202 3.66 -17.04 -3.60
CA LEU A 202 2.78 -17.21 -4.76
C LEU A 202 3.13 -16.17 -5.83
N ALA A 203 3.41 -16.64 -7.05
CA ALA A 203 3.50 -15.78 -8.22
C ALA A 203 2.12 -15.20 -8.60
N PRO A 204 2.07 -14.09 -9.36
CA PRO A 204 0.82 -13.55 -9.90
C PRO A 204 0.02 -14.62 -10.63
N LEU A 205 -1.26 -14.78 -10.27
CA LEU A 205 -2.14 -15.79 -10.90
C LEU A 205 -2.52 -15.43 -12.34
N ARG A 206 -2.42 -14.14 -12.69
CA ARG A 206 -2.70 -13.61 -14.03
C ARG A 206 -1.69 -12.50 -14.37
N PRO A 207 -1.33 -12.33 -15.66
CA PRO A 207 -0.52 -11.19 -16.08
C PRO A 207 -1.12 -9.85 -15.60
N GLY A 208 -0.30 -8.97 -15.04
CA GLY A 208 -0.73 -7.68 -14.50
C GLY A 208 -1.55 -7.72 -13.21
N SER A 209 -1.86 -8.90 -12.66
CA SER A 209 -2.54 -9.02 -11.37
C SER A 209 -1.61 -8.72 -10.19
N TYR A 210 -2.19 -8.59 -9.00
CA TYR A 210 -1.43 -8.34 -7.78
C TYR A 210 -0.39 -9.44 -7.53
N ASP A 211 0.86 -9.02 -7.34
CA ASP A 211 1.99 -9.89 -7.07
C ASP A 211 2.23 -10.05 -5.55
N PHE A 212 1.74 -11.16 -5.00
CA PHE A 212 1.94 -11.51 -3.59
C PHE A 212 3.39 -11.85 -3.27
N GLY A 213 4.13 -12.45 -4.22
CA GLY A 213 5.53 -12.80 -4.06
C GLY A 213 6.39 -11.55 -3.90
N ARG A 214 6.14 -10.53 -4.74
CA ARG A 214 6.81 -9.23 -4.64
C ARG A 214 6.53 -8.53 -3.32
N ASP A 215 5.27 -8.50 -2.87
CA ASP A 215 4.91 -7.91 -1.56
C ASP A 215 5.63 -8.63 -0.40
N MET A 216 5.64 -9.98 -0.42
CA MET A 216 6.39 -10.77 0.55
C MET A 216 7.89 -10.49 0.52
N TYR A 217 8.47 -10.34 -0.67
CA TYR A 217 9.88 -10.03 -0.84
C TYR A 217 10.24 -8.69 -0.20
N PHE A 218 9.49 -7.62 -0.47
CA PHE A 218 9.76 -6.30 0.14
C PHE A 218 9.51 -6.25 1.65
N GLN A 219 8.72 -7.20 2.19
CA GLN A 219 8.59 -7.43 3.63
C GLN A 219 9.72 -8.27 4.22
N GLY A 220 10.66 -8.77 3.41
CA GLY A 220 11.77 -9.63 3.83
C GLY A 220 11.35 -11.06 4.14
N ILE A 221 10.22 -11.53 3.60
CA ILE A 221 9.65 -12.85 3.89
C ILE A 221 9.96 -13.80 2.73
N GLY A 222 10.83 -14.77 2.99
CA GLY A 222 11.35 -15.69 1.98
C GLY A 222 10.45 -16.90 1.70
N ALA A 223 9.51 -17.21 2.59
CA ALA A 223 8.58 -18.33 2.41
C ALA A 223 7.26 -18.12 3.14
N SER A 224 6.22 -18.79 2.65
CA SER A 224 4.95 -18.95 3.36
C SER A 224 4.70 -20.41 3.68
N GLY A 225 3.91 -20.71 4.70
CA GLY A 225 3.65 -22.10 5.04
C GLY A 225 2.58 -22.29 6.09
N PHE A 226 2.40 -23.54 6.48
CA PHE A 226 1.53 -23.92 7.57
C PHE A 226 2.30 -24.75 8.59
N VAL A 227 2.00 -24.51 9.86
CA VAL A 227 2.59 -25.29 10.95
C VAL A 227 2.01 -26.70 10.94
N THR A 228 2.88 -27.68 11.08
CA THR A 228 2.55 -29.09 11.18
C THR A 228 2.99 -29.59 12.55
N GLY A 229 2.03 -29.97 13.41
CA GLY A 229 2.32 -30.39 14.78
C GLY A 229 2.20 -29.27 15.82
N VAL A 230 2.84 -29.47 16.97
CA VAL A 230 2.73 -28.60 18.15
C VAL A 230 3.76 -27.46 18.08
N ILE A 231 3.33 -26.27 18.48
CA ILE A 231 4.20 -25.10 18.67
C ILE A 231 4.69 -25.14 20.12
N LYS A 232 6.00 -25.29 20.32
CA LYS A 232 6.61 -25.25 21.65
C LYS A 232 7.18 -23.86 21.88
N THR A 233 6.70 -23.16 22.89
CA THR A 233 7.36 -21.94 23.37
C THR A 233 8.51 -22.37 24.28
N VAL A 234 9.73 -21.95 23.94
CA VAL A 234 10.93 -22.28 24.72
C VAL A 234 11.64 -21.00 25.15
N GLU A 235 12.54 -21.13 26.11
CA GLU A 235 13.33 -19.98 26.55
C GLU A 235 14.23 -19.50 25.41
N ALA A 236 14.22 -18.19 25.19
CA ALA A 236 14.96 -17.61 24.09
C ALA A 236 16.47 -17.61 24.41
N PRO A 237 17.35 -18.02 23.49
CA PRO A 237 18.80 -17.94 23.69
C PRO A 237 19.33 -16.48 23.76
N GLY A 238 18.46 -15.48 23.64
CA GLY A 238 18.76 -14.06 23.79
C GLY A 238 17.50 -13.20 23.66
N SER A 239 17.63 -11.87 23.81
CA SER A 239 16.49 -10.94 23.85
C SER A 239 15.81 -10.68 22.49
N GLY A 240 16.37 -11.18 21.38
CA GLY A 240 15.87 -10.93 20.02
C GLY A 240 16.05 -9.47 19.52
N GLY A 241 16.73 -8.61 20.29
CA GLY A 241 17.07 -7.24 19.89
C GLY A 241 15.97 -6.19 20.09
N LEU A 242 16.34 -4.92 19.95
CA LEU A 242 15.47 -3.77 20.26
C LEU A 242 14.22 -3.70 19.39
N SER A 243 14.31 -4.06 18.11
CA SER A 243 13.18 -4.04 17.18
C SER A 243 12.06 -5.01 17.58
N LEU A 244 12.43 -6.20 18.08
CA LEU A 244 11.47 -7.18 18.56
C LEU A 244 10.80 -6.71 19.86
N ARG A 245 11.59 -6.13 20.79
CA ARG A 245 11.06 -5.57 22.04
C ARG A 245 10.05 -4.46 21.77
N TYR A 246 10.36 -3.57 20.83
CA TYR A 246 9.45 -2.53 20.40
C TYR A 246 8.17 -3.11 19.77
N ALA A 247 8.30 -4.12 18.89
CA ALA A 247 7.15 -4.79 18.30
C ALA A 247 6.25 -5.46 19.34
N ALA A 248 6.85 -6.16 20.31
CA ALA A 248 6.12 -6.80 21.41
C ALA A 248 5.44 -5.77 22.31
N PHE A 249 6.11 -4.66 22.65
CA PHE A 249 5.51 -3.55 23.39
C PHE A 249 4.31 -2.95 22.67
N MET A 250 4.45 -2.64 21.38
CA MET A 250 3.36 -2.11 20.56
C MET A 250 2.21 -3.10 20.42
N GLN A 251 2.49 -4.40 20.34
CA GLN A 251 1.45 -5.42 20.34
C GLN A 251 0.72 -5.47 21.70
N GLY A 252 1.46 -5.43 22.81
CA GLY A 252 0.88 -5.38 24.16
C GLY A 252 -0.03 -4.17 24.37
N LEU A 253 0.35 -3.00 23.86
CA LEU A 253 -0.48 -1.80 23.91
C LEU A 253 -1.80 -1.99 23.13
N ARG A 254 -1.73 -2.56 21.91
CA ARG A 254 -2.94 -2.87 21.12
C ARG A 254 -3.83 -3.88 21.83
N ASP A 255 -3.26 -4.94 22.38
CA ASP A 255 -4.02 -5.97 23.08
C ASP A 255 -4.67 -5.42 24.36
N ALA A 256 -4.01 -4.48 25.06
CA ALA A 256 -4.57 -3.78 26.22
C ALA A 256 -5.74 -2.85 25.85
N ILE A 257 -5.61 -2.10 24.75
CA ILE A 257 -6.71 -1.28 24.21
C ILE A 257 -7.89 -2.19 23.82
N ASP A 258 -7.62 -3.27 23.09
CA ASP A 258 -8.66 -4.23 22.70
C ASP A 258 -9.36 -4.84 23.93
N ALA A 259 -8.61 -5.15 24.99
CA ALA A 259 -9.18 -5.64 26.24
C ALA A 259 -10.12 -4.59 26.89
N ARG A 260 -9.71 -3.32 26.91
CA ARG A 260 -10.54 -2.22 27.43
C ARG A 260 -11.81 -2.01 26.59
N ILE A 261 -11.69 -2.04 25.26
CA ILE A 261 -12.84 -1.93 24.35
C ILE A 261 -13.81 -3.10 24.60
N ARG A 262 -13.30 -4.33 24.77
CA ARG A 262 -14.12 -5.50 25.09
C ARG A 262 -14.92 -5.31 26.37
N THR A 263 -14.37 -4.68 27.40
CA THR A 263 -15.09 -4.42 28.65
C THR A 263 -16.15 -3.31 28.56
N ALA A 264 -16.03 -2.40 27.59
CA ALA A 264 -16.87 -1.20 27.51
C ALA A 264 -17.98 -1.28 26.44
N LEU A 265 -17.78 -2.08 25.40
CA LEU A 265 -18.68 -2.19 24.25
C LEU A 265 -18.95 -3.66 23.92
N ASP A 266 -20.12 -3.93 23.34
CA ASP A 266 -20.56 -5.25 22.89
C ASP A 266 -20.91 -5.27 21.39
N GLY A 267 -21.00 -6.49 20.83
CA GLY A 267 -21.46 -6.74 19.46
C GLY A 267 -20.67 -5.98 18.38
N ASP A 268 -21.37 -5.52 17.34
CA ASP A 268 -20.75 -4.82 16.21
C ASP A 268 -20.16 -3.44 16.58
N ARG A 269 -20.64 -2.79 17.65
CA ARG A 269 -20.06 -1.52 18.13
C ARG A 269 -18.63 -1.73 18.62
N ARG A 270 -18.40 -2.82 19.35
CA ARG A 270 -17.06 -3.26 19.75
C ARG A 270 -16.20 -3.53 18.52
N ALA A 271 -16.73 -4.27 17.54
CA ALA A 271 -15.99 -4.63 16.33
C ALA A 271 -15.57 -3.39 15.51
N ILE A 272 -16.46 -2.42 15.34
CA ILE A 272 -16.18 -1.16 14.66
C ILE A 272 -15.15 -0.33 15.46
N ALA A 273 -15.32 -0.20 16.79
CA ALA A 273 -14.38 0.54 17.62
C ALA A 273 -12.97 -0.08 17.60
N THR A 274 -12.88 -1.40 17.69
CA THR A 274 -11.64 -2.17 17.55
C THR A 274 -11.02 -1.96 16.16
N ALA A 275 -11.81 -2.02 15.09
CA ALA A 275 -11.32 -1.77 13.73
C ALA A 275 -10.74 -0.36 13.56
N LEU A 276 -11.37 0.66 14.16
CA LEU A 276 -10.91 2.05 14.06
C LEU A 276 -9.68 2.35 14.94
N LEU A 277 -9.62 1.79 16.14
CA LEU A 277 -8.58 2.12 17.12
C LEU A 277 -7.33 1.23 17.01
N THR A 278 -7.50 -0.07 16.72
CA THR A 278 -6.39 -1.03 16.67
C THR A 278 -6.18 -1.63 15.28
N GLY A 279 -7.06 -1.33 14.31
CA GLY A 279 -6.93 -1.75 12.91
C GLY A 279 -7.43 -3.17 12.64
N ARG A 280 -7.99 -3.87 13.64
CA ARG A 280 -8.45 -5.27 13.53
C ARG A 280 -9.90 -5.34 13.08
N ARG A 281 -10.16 -5.93 11.91
CA ARG A 281 -11.51 -5.96 11.29
C ARG A 281 -12.29 -7.25 11.51
N ASP A 282 -11.68 -8.25 12.14
CA ASP A 282 -12.11 -9.65 12.09
C ASP A 282 -13.38 -9.98 12.87
N ALA A 283 -14.03 -8.97 13.46
CA ALA A 283 -15.18 -9.10 14.34
C ALA A 283 -16.46 -8.40 13.81
N ILE A 284 -16.41 -7.73 12.65
CA ILE A 284 -17.58 -7.02 12.09
C ILE A 284 -18.49 -8.04 11.40
N SER A 285 -19.77 -8.08 11.77
CA SER A 285 -20.71 -9.01 11.15
C SER A 285 -20.92 -8.70 9.65
N PRO A 286 -21.13 -9.73 8.79
CA PRO A 286 -21.36 -9.51 7.36
C PRO A 286 -22.52 -8.54 7.05
N PRO A 287 -23.68 -8.60 7.73
CA PRO A 287 -24.77 -7.65 7.48
C PRO A 287 -24.39 -6.19 7.76
N VAL A 288 -23.61 -5.94 8.82
CA VAL A 288 -23.15 -4.59 9.16
C VAL A 288 -22.09 -4.12 8.18
N ASN A 289 -21.16 -5.00 7.81
CA ASN A 289 -20.15 -4.70 6.81
C ASN A 289 -20.82 -4.31 5.48
N ASP A 290 -21.80 -5.08 5.02
CA ASP A 290 -22.54 -4.81 3.78
C ASP A 290 -23.32 -3.49 3.87
N ALA A 291 -24.00 -3.22 4.99
CA ALA A 291 -24.68 -1.94 5.21
C ALA A 291 -23.71 -0.74 5.19
N MET A 292 -22.50 -0.89 5.73
CA MET A 292 -21.46 0.14 5.64
C MET A 292 -20.95 0.34 4.21
N PHE A 293 -20.83 -0.72 3.41
CA PHE A 293 -20.48 -0.59 1.99
C PHE A 293 -21.59 0.07 1.17
N ILE A 294 -22.86 -0.32 1.39
CA ILE A 294 -24.02 0.26 0.69
C ILE A 294 -24.19 1.74 1.04
N SER A 295 -23.98 2.12 2.30
CA SER A 295 -24.02 3.53 2.75
C SER A 295 -22.79 4.34 2.35
N GLY A 296 -21.81 3.74 1.66
CA GLY A 296 -20.55 4.38 1.30
C GLY A 296 -19.57 4.59 2.45
N LEU A 297 -19.89 4.19 3.68
CA LEU A 297 -19.07 4.32 4.88
C LEU A 297 -17.94 3.27 4.99
N GLY A 298 -17.88 2.28 4.10
CA GLY A 298 -16.82 1.27 4.09
C GLY A 298 -15.39 1.85 4.03
N HIS A 299 -15.23 3.05 3.46
CA HIS A 299 -13.93 3.74 3.42
C HIS A 299 -13.43 4.20 4.80
N VAL A 300 -14.33 4.39 5.79
CA VAL A 300 -13.99 4.81 7.16
C VAL A 300 -13.35 3.67 7.95
N LEU A 301 -13.72 2.41 7.66
CA LEU A 301 -13.08 1.21 8.22
C LEU A 301 -11.67 0.99 7.67
N SER A 302 -11.35 1.60 6.53
CA SER A 302 -10.00 1.72 6.04
C SER A 302 -9.35 2.95 6.60
N ILE A 303 -8.03 2.86 6.86
CA ILE A 303 -7.21 3.98 7.33
C ILE A 303 -7.58 5.19 6.47
N SER A 304 -8.38 6.09 7.04
CA SER A 304 -9.01 7.15 6.28
C SER A 304 -8.00 8.26 6.02
N GLY A 305 -8.25 9.10 5.01
CA GLY A 305 -7.42 10.27 4.75
C GLY A 305 -7.26 11.17 5.99
N TYR A 306 -8.24 11.16 6.91
CA TYR A 306 -8.15 11.84 8.20
C TYR A 306 -7.04 11.30 9.11
N HIS A 307 -6.89 9.99 9.24
CA HIS A 307 -5.81 9.40 10.05
C HIS A 307 -4.44 9.85 9.53
N MET A 308 -4.26 9.86 8.21
CA MET A 308 -3.03 10.35 7.58
C MET A 308 -2.85 11.86 7.75
N ALA A 309 -3.93 12.65 7.68
CA ALA A 309 -3.88 14.10 7.91
C ALA A 309 -3.49 14.45 9.36
N VAL A 310 -4.03 13.73 10.35
CA VAL A 310 -3.66 13.92 11.77
C VAL A 310 -2.19 13.58 11.99
N VAL A 311 -1.72 12.44 11.48
CA VAL A 311 -0.30 12.05 11.59
C VAL A 311 0.61 13.07 10.90
N ALA A 312 0.28 13.48 9.67
CA ALA A 312 1.04 14.49 8.94
C ALA A 312 1.05 15.83 9.68
N GLY A 313 -0.08 16.26 10.24
CA GLY A 313 -0.19 17.47 11.05
C GLY A 313 0.71 17.42 12.29
N VAL A 314 0.64 16.35 13.09
CA VAL A 314 1.48 16.17 14.28
C VAL A 314 2.97 16.21 13.91
N VAL A 315 3.38 15.47 12.88
CA VAL A 315 4.78 15.46 12.41
C VAL A 315 5.20 16.84 11.92
N PHE A 316 4.36 17.51 11.13
CA PHE A 316 4.64 18.85 10.62
C PHE A 316 4.86 19.85 11.77
N PHE A 317 3.96 19.89 12.75
CA PHE A 317 4.10 20.79 13.89
C PHE A 317 5.31 20.46 14.76
N ALA A 318 5.60 19.17 14.98
CA ALA A 318 6.78 18.75 15.74
C ALA A 318 8.09 19.15 15.04
N VAL A 319 8.21 18.87 13.74
CA VAL A 319 9.40 19.25 12.95
C VAL A 319 9.52 20.77 12.89
N ARG A 320 8.42 21.48 12.67
CA ARG A 320 8.41 22.95 12.67
C ARG A 320 8.87 23.52 14.01
N ALA A 321 8.40 22.95 15.13
CA ALA A 321 8.82 23.39 16.46
C ALA A 321 10.30 23.09 16.75
N LEU A 322 10.86 22.01 16.20
CA LEU A 322 12.29 21.69 16.31
C LEU A 322 13.18 22.58 15.44
N LEU A 323 12.65 23.13 14.35
CA LEU A 323 13.36 24.03 13.44
C LEU A 323 13.18 25.53 13.78
N ALA A 324 12.27 25.84 14.70
CA ALA A 324 11.99 27.20 15.19
C ALA A 324 12.92 27.56 16.35
#